data_AF-A0A2V8FES5-F1
#
_entry.id   AF-A0A2V8FES5-F1
#
_cell.length_a   1.000
_cell.length_b   1.000
_cell.length_c   1.000
_cell.angle_alpha   90.00
_cell.angle_beta   90.00
_cell.angle_gamma   90.00
#
_symmetry.space_group_name_H-M   'P 1'
#
loop_
_entity.id
_entity.type
_entity.pdbx_description
1 polymer ?
#
loop_
_entity_poly.entity_id
_entity_poly.type
_entity_poly.pdbx_seq_one_letter_code
_entity_poly.pdbx_strand_id
1 'polypeptide(L)'
;MAQEVRMFQTLAKTSALVVGGLTFPVRYFEVRTLRGARRFSAEIVLRPGDPVILDDDSIASLEARLARLVPATLYSRMLAGRERPEHRVQ
;
A
#
# COMPACT_ATOMS: atom_id res chain seq x y z
N MET A 1 -1.39 -15.69 -25.47
CA MET A 1 -1.07 -14.27 -25.73
C MET A 1 -1.67 -13.47 -24.59
N ALA A 2 -0.87 -13.16 -23.56
CA ALA A 2 -1.35 -12.45 -22.39
C ALA A 2 -1.74 -11.03 -22.81
N GLN A 3 -3.04 -10.73 -22.75
CA GLN A 3 -3.52 -9.37 -22.88
C GLN A 3 -2.91 -8.56 -21.74
N GLU A 4 -1.92 -7.73 -22.10
CA GLU A 4 -1.55 -6.55 -21.33
C GLU A 4 -2.79 -5.64 -21.36
N VAL A 5 -3.72 -5.86 -20.43
CA VAL A 5 -4.77 -4.89 -20.13
C VAL A 5 -4.01 -3.68 -19.61
N ARG A 6 -3.67 -2.74 -20.50
CA ARG A 6 -3.26 -1.39 -20.13
C ARG A 6 -4.46 -0.73 -19.47
N MET A 7 -4.70 -1.10 -18.22
CA MET A 7 -5.45 -0.29 -17.29
C MET A 7 -4.67 1.02 -17.22
N PHE A 8 -5.22 2.09 -17.79
CA PHE A 8 -4.64 3.42 -17.73
C PHE A 8 -4.73 3.91 -16.28
N GLN A 9 -3.78 3.46 -15.46
CA GLN A 9 -3.62 3.92 -14.09
C GLN A 9 -3.06 5.34 -14.17
N THR A 10 -3.89 6.31 -13.82
CA THR A 10 -3.46 7.72 -13.79
C THR A 10 -3.14 8.06 -12.35
N LEU A 11 -1.95 8.63 -12.10
CA LEU A 11 -1.63 9.15 -10.77
C LEU A 11 -2.63 10.27 -10.43
N ALA A 12 -3.53 9.99 -9.50
CA ALA A 12 -4.59 10.89 -9.09
C ALA A 12 -4.11 11.86 -8.00
N LYS A 13 -3.31 11.36 -7.06
CA LYS A 13 -2.83 12.14 -5.91
C LYS A 13 -1.56 11.54 -5.34
N THR A 14 -0.69 12.38 -4.80
CA THR A 14 0.39 11.96 -3.91
C THR A 14 0.13 12.58 -2.54
N SER A 15 0.34 11.82 -1.47
CA SER A 15 0.22 12.29 -0.10
C SER A 15 1.38 11.72 0.74
N ALA A 16 1.46 12.17 1.98
CA ALA A 16 2.40 11.66 2.96
C ALA A 16 1.62 11.19 4.20
N LEU A 17 1.89 9.97 4.65
CA LEU A 17 1.32 9.42 5.87
C LEU A 17 2.38 9.42 6.97
N VAL A 18 2.08 10.07 8.09
CA VAL A 18 2.98 10.11 9.25
C VAL A 18 2.55 9.05 10.26
N VAL A 19 3.45 8.10 10.56
CA VAL A 19 3.22 7.03 11.53
C VAL A 19 4.43 6.89 12.44
N GLY A 20 4.24 7.05 13.75
CA GLY A 20 5.32 6.90 14.73
C GLY A 20 6.51 7.84 14.49
N GLY A 21 6.27 9.04 13.95
CA GLY A 21 7.32 10.02 13.61
C GLY A 21 8.02 9.76 12.26
N LEU A 22 7.71 8.66 11.58
CA LEU A 22 8.20 8.36 10.23
C LEU A 22 7.18 8.84 9.20
N THR A 23 7.67 9.39 8.09
CA THR A 23 6.83 9.87 6.98
C THR A 23 6.95 8.91 5.80
N PHE A 24 5.82 8.37 5.36
CA PHE A 24 5.74 7.44 4.24
C PHE A 24 5.03 8.09 3.05
N PRO A 25 5.62 8.12 1.86
CA PRO A 25 4.94 8.60 0.67
C PRO A 25 3.84 7.62 0.26
N VAL A 26 2.67 8.16 -0.08
CA VAL A 26 1.52 7.42 -0.59
C VAL A 26 1.15 7.95 -1.96
N ARG A 27 0.97 7.06 -2.93
CA ARG A 27 0.55 7.39 -4.29
C ARG A 27 -0.82 6.79 -4.54
N TYR A 28 -1.78 7.62 -4.94
CA TYR A 28 -3.13 7.20 -5.29
C TYR A 28 -3.25 7.21 -6.80
N PHE A 29 -3.76 6.13 -7.36
CA PHE A 29 -3.99 5.93 -8.76
C PHE A 29 -5.49 5.79 -9.01
N GLU A 30 -5.96 6.44 -10.07
CA GLU A 30 -7.29 6.18 -10.61
C GLU A 30 -7.17 5.15 -11.74
N VAL A 31 -7.97 4.10 -11.62
CA VAL A 31 -8.10 3.04 -12.61
C VAL A 31 -9.48 3.10 -13.22
N ARG A 32 -9.52 3.39 -14.52
CA ARG A 32 -10.76 3.31 -15.30
C ARG A 32 -10.87 1.93 -15.92
N THR A 33 -11.86 1.16 -15.46
CA THR A 33 -12.14 -0.15 -16.06
C THR A 33 -12.90 0.03 -17.36
N LEU A 34 -12.75 -0.93 -18.29
CA LEU A 34 -13.45 -0.94 -19.59
C LEU A 34 -14.98 -0.88 -19.49
N ARG A 35 -15.54 -1.21 -18.31
CA ARG A 35 -16.98 -1.15 -18.02
C ARG A 35 -17.44 0.19 -17.44
N GLY A 36 -16.57 1.21 -17.41
CA GLY A 36 -16.89 2.53 -16.88
C GLY A 36 -16.89 2.63 -15.34
N ALA A 37 -16.57 1.55 -14.62
CA ALA A 37 -16.40 1.61 -13.18
C ALA A 37 -15.05 2.28 -12.84
N ARG A 38 -15.10 3.29 -11.97
CA ARG A 38 -13.94 4.00 -11.42
C ARG A 38 -13.45 3.25 -10.19
N ARG A 39 -12.22 2.78 -10.23
CA ARG A 39 -11.53 2.21 -9.07
C ARG A 39 -10.37 3.10 -8.70
N PHE A 40 -10.02 3.09 -7.44
CA PHE A 40 -8.84 3.77 -6.95
C PHE A 40 -7.93 2.76 -6.30
N SER A 41 -6.64 2.98 -6.45
CA SER A 41 -5.61 2.16 -5.83
C SER A 41 -4.66 3.08 -5.06
N ALA A 42 -4.19 2.67 -3.89
CA ALA A 42 -3.16 3.38 -3.15
C ALA A 42 -1.94 2.49 -2.97
N GLU A 43 -0.77 3.06 -3.25
CA GLU A 43 0.53 2.43 -3.09
C GLU A 43 1.31 3.16 -1.99
N ILE A 44 1.83 2.40 -1.03
CA ILE A 44 2.74 2.89 0.01
C ILE A 44 3.92 1.92 0.16
N VAL A 45 5.13 2.46 0.25
CA VAL A 45 6.35 1.66 0.44
C VAL A 45 6.75 1.75 1.91
N LEU A 46 6.52 0.67 2.67
CA LEU A 46 6.85 0.63 4.12
C LEU A 46 8.31 0.29 4.38
N ARG A 47 8.91 -0.52 3.52
CA ARG A 47 10.35 -0.85 3.48
C ARG A 47 10.80 -0.96 2.02
N PRO A 48 12.10 -0.81 1.73
CA PRO A 48 12.63 -1.08 0.40
C PRO A 48 12.21 -2.49 -0.07
N GLY A 49 11.58 -2.57 -1.25
CA GLY A 49 11.09 -3.83 -1.81
C GLY A 49 9.80 -4.39 -1.20
N ASP A 50 9.12 -3.61 -0.34
CA ASP A 50 7.93 -4.05 0.39
C ASP A 50 6.76 -3.06 0.20
N PRO A 51 6.23 -2.96 -1.04
CA PRO A 51 5.09 -2.10 -1.35
C PRO A 51 3.79 -2.75 -0.86
N VAL A 52 2.95 -1.94 -0.24
CA VAL A 52 1.56 -2.28 0.08
C VAL A 52 0.67 -1.57 -0.92
N ILE A 53 -0.18 -2.34 -1.60
CA ILE A 53 -1.16 -1.84 -2.57
C ILE A 53 -2.55 -2.15 -2.03
N LEU A 54 -3.42 -1.15 -2.02
CA LEU A 54 -4.82 -1.28 -1.61
C LEU A 54 -5.72 -0.77 -2.73
N ASP A 55 -6.79 -1.50 -3.02
CA ASP A 55 -7.82 -1.09 -3.97
C ASP A 55 -9.12 -0.76 -3.24
N ASP A 56 -9.82 0.27 -3.72
CA ASP A 56 -11.12 0.68 -3.21
C ASP A 56 -11.94 1.45 -4.26
N ASP A 57 -13.20 1.75 -3.97
CA ASP A 57 -14.09 2.51 -4.87
C ASP A 57 -13.91 4.04 -4.76
N SER A 58 -13.21 4.53 -3.73
CA SER A 58 -12.96 5.95 -3.51
C SER A 58 -11.61 6.23 -2.82
N ILE A 59 -11.03 7.40 -3.10
CA ILE A 59 -9.78 7.87 -2.45
C ILE A 59 -9.99 8.04 -0.93
N ALA A 60 -11.14 8.53 -0.49
CA ALA A 60 -11.43 8.73 0.93
C ALA A 60 -11.45 7.41 1.71
N SER A 61 -12.01 6.34 1.11
CA SER A 61 -11.96 5.00 1.72
C SER A 61 -10.52 4.49 1.81
N LEU A 62 -9.71 4.70 0.76
CA LEU A 62 -8.29 4.35 0.78
C LEU A 62 -7.52 5.09 1.88
N GLU A 63 -7.75 6.39 2.03
CA GLU A 63 -7.13 7.21 3.08
C GLU A 63 -7.47 6.68 4.48
N ALA A 64 -8.76 6.44 4.75
CA ALA A 64 -9.22 5.89 6.03
C ALA A 64 -8.64 4.49 6.29
N ARG A 65 -8.58 3.64 5.27
CA ARG A 65 -8.04 2.28 5.37
C ARG A 65 -6.53 2.29 5.59
N LEU A 66 -5.79 3.15 4.89
CA LEU A 66 -4.35 3.32 5.07
C LEU A 66 -3.99 3.83 6.46
N ALA A 67 -4.74 4.82 6.97
CA ALA A 67 -4.53 5.36 8.32
C ALA A 67 -4.65 4.28 9.41
N ARG A 68 -5.44 3.24 9.18
CA ARG A 68 -5.59 2.10 10.10
C ARG A 68 -4.62 0.95 9.83
N LEU A 69 -4.47 0.55 8.57
CA LEU A 69 -3.67 -0.63 8.19
C LEU A 69 -2.17 -0.37 8.33
N VAL A 70 -1.68 0.79 7.90
CA VAL A 70 -0.24 1.06 7.87
C VAL A 70 0.40 0.98 9.26
N PRO A 71 -0.16 1.61 10.32
CA PRO A 71 0.36 1.43 11.66
C PRO A 71 0.33 -0.03 12.12
N ALA A 72 -0.77 -0.75 11.87
CA ALA A 72 -0.90 -2.15 12.25
C ALA A 72 0.15 -3.03 11.55
N THR A 73 0.37 -2.84 10.25
CA THR A 73 1.38 -3.56 9.47
C THR A 73 2.79 -3.23 9.94
N LEU A 74 3.09 -1.96 10.21
CA LEU A 74 4.39 -1.54 10.74
C LEU A 74 4.69 -2.20 12.09
N TYR A 75 3.76 -2.12 13.05
CA TYR A 75 3.96 -2.70 14.36
C TYR A 75 4.01 -4.23 14.32
N SER A 76 3.14 -4.87 13.52
CA SER A 76 3.19 -6.33 13.33
C SER A 76 4.54 -6.77 12.76
N ARG A 77 5.11 -6.05 11.79
CA ARG A 77 6.45 -6.34 11.25
C ARG A 77 7.59 -6.05 12.22
N MET A 78 7.46 -5.02 13.07
CA MET A 78 8.43 -4.78 14.14
C MET A 78 8.44 -5.94 15.14
N LEU A 79 7.27 -6.47 15.50
CA LEU A 79 7.15 -7.64 16.37
C LEU A 79 7.70 -8.89 15.68
N ALA A 80 7.32 -9.16 14.43
CA ALA A 80 7.81 -10.32 13.68
C ALA A 80 9.33 -10.27 13.45
N GLY A 81 9.91 -9.08 13.28
CA GLY A 81 11.36 -8.89 13.16
C GLY A 81 12.14 -9.07 14.47
N ARG A 82 11.46 -9.09 15.63
CA ARG A 82 12.06 -9.42 16.93
C ARG A 82 12.10 -10.93 17.21
N GLU A 83 11.29 -11.72 16.50
CA GLU A 83 11.03 -13.15 16.79
C GLU A 83 11.80 -14.13 15.88
N ARG A 84 13.05 -13.84 15.53
CA ARG A 84 13.99 -14.88 15.07
C ARG A 84 15.39 -14.69 15.67
N PRO A 85 15.65 -15.18 16.88
CA PRO A 85 16.93 -15.82 17.12
C PRO A 85 16.91 -17.11 16.31
N GLU A 86 17.57 -17.09 15.16
CA GLU A 86 18.02 -18.30 14.48
C GLU A 86 18.80 -19.16 15.47
N HIS A 87 18.11 -20.16 16.03
CA HIS A 87 18.72 -21.20 16.85
C HIS A 87 19.53 -22.09 15.92
N ARG A 88 20.73 -21.61 15.56
CA ARG A 88 21.77 -22.38 14.88
C ARG A 88 22.21 -23.46 15.86
N VAL A 89 21.58 -24.64 15.76
CA VAL A 89 22.10 -25.86 16.38
C VAL A 89 23.39 -26.18 15.63
N GLN A 90 24.49 -26.25 16.39
CA GLN A 90 25.83 -26.63 15.94
C GLN A 90 25.85 -28.05 15.39
#